data_AF-A0A2D7U8D7-F1
#
_entry.id   AF-A0A2D7U8D7-F1
#
_cell.length_a   1.000
_cell.length_b   1.000
_cell.length_c   1.000
_cell.angle_alpha   90.00
_cell.angle_beta   90.00
_cell.angle_gamma   90.00
#
_symmetry.space_group_name_H-M   'P 1'
#
loop_
_entity.id
_entity.type
_entity.pdbx_description
1 polymer ?
#
loop_
_entity_poly.entity_id
_entity_poly.type
_entity_poly.pdbx_seq_one_letter_code
_entity_poly.pdbx_strand_id
1 'polypeptide(L)'
;MRELVKYLLGIIIILTIIYTIFISYNVFVFISSDESKITIEDYSKSMNLVSEEREALEELFNSENLKNSSNNININYDGTPITWVLKVEKALLDTSYDVLEDELLRNSFISLEDGDFILIGPYIDRSQLQLAQDYLNEKYGKDLGVIEKWQI
;
A
#
# COMPACT_ATOMS: atom_id res chain seq x y z
N MET A 1 51.69 49.86 -7.83
CA MET A 1 51.27 48.83 -8.81
C MET A 1 52.08 47.53 -8.70
N ARG A 2 53.42 47.54 -8.81
CA ARG A 2 54.23 46.31 -8.81
C ARG A 2 54.05 45.42 -7.56
N GLU A 3 53.92 46.01 -6.37
CA GLU A 3 53.72 45.26 -5.13
C GLU A 3 52.31 44.68 -5.01
N LEU A 4 51.29 45.44 -5.38
CA LEU A 4 49.91 44.95 -5.44
C LEU A 4 49.78 43.73 -6.38
N VAL A 5 50.44 43.76 -7.54
CA VAL A 5 50.45 42.63 -8.48
C VAL A 5 51.15 41.41 -7.88
N LYS A 6 52.24 41.59 -7.12
CA LYS A 6 52.94 40.49 -6.43
C LYS A 6 52.07 39.87 -5.33
N TYR A 7 51.39 40.68 -4.52
CA TYR A 7 50.49 40.17 -3.49
C TYR A 7 49.27 39.46 -4.08
N LEU A 8 48.67 40.01 -5.14
CA LEU A 8 47.58 39.37 -5.87
C LEU A 8 48.01 38.00 -6.43
N LEU A 9 49.18 37.94 -7.07
CA LEU A 9 49.72 36.70 -7.62
C LEU A 9 49.95 35.64 -6.52
N GLY A 10 50.49 36.06 -5.36
CA GLY A 10 50.67 35.18 -4.21
C GLY A 10 49.35 34.61 -3.68
N ILE A 11 48.32 35.45 -3.58
CA ILE A 11 46.97 35.02 -3.15
C ILE A 11 46.38 34.01 -4.13
N ILE A 12 46.50 34.25 -5.44
CA ILE A 12 45.99 33.33 -6.47
C ILE A 12 46.68 31.97 -6.39
N ILE A 13 48.00 31.95 -6.17
CA ILE A 13 48.77 30.71 -6.01
C ILE A 13 48.27 29.93 -4.78
N ILE A 14 48.09 30.61 -3.64
CA ILE A 14 47.61 29.97 -2.40
C ILE A 14 46.20 29.40 -2.59
N LEU A 15 45.29 30.17 -3.20
CA LEU A 15 43.93 29.71 -3.51
C LEU A 15 43.94 28.49 -4.44
N THR A 16 44.83 28.48 -5.43
CA THR A 16 44.98 27.34 -6.35
C THR A 16 45.44 26.08 -5.62
N ILE A 17 46.39 26.20 -4.68
CA ILE A 17 46.86 25.08 -3.87
C ILE A 17 45.74 24.54 -2.98
N ILE A 18 45.00 25.41 -2.29
CA ILE A 18 43.86 25.02 -1.44
C ILE A 18 42.80 24.30 -2.26
N TYR A 19 42.45 24.84 -3.43
CA TYR A 19 41.46 24.24 -4.32
C TYR A 19 41.88 22.86 -4.83
N THR A 20 43.16 22.71 -5.18
CA THR A 20 43.71 21.42 -5.63
C THR A 20 43.61 20.37 -4.52
N ILE A 21 43.96 20.72 -3.28
CA ILE A 21 43.84 19.83 -2.11
C ILE A 21 42.38 19.46 -1.88
N PHE A 22 41.46 20.42 -1.99
CA PHE A 22 40.03 20.19 -1.82
C PHE A 22 39.49 19.19 -2.86
N ILE A 23 39.82 19.36 -4.15
CA ILE A 23 39.40 18.40 -5.18
C ILE A 23 39.99 17.02 -4.90
N SER A 24 41.30 16.93 -4.63
CA SER A 24 41.96 15.65 -4.37
C SER A 24 41.33 14.91 -3.18
N TYR A 25 40.96 15.63 -2.12
CA TYR A 25 40.26 15.05 -0.98
C TYR A 25 38.88 14.52 -1.36
N ASN A 26 38.07 15.29 -2.09
CA ASN A 26 36.73 14.87 -2.51
C ASN A 26 36.79 13.66 -3.46
N VAL A 27 37.74 13.63 -4.39
CA VAL A 27 37.95 12.49 -5.29
C VAL A 27 38.37 11.25 -4.50
N PHE A 28 39.25 11.39 -3.51
CA PHE A 28 39.65 10.29 -2.65
C PHE A 28 38.50 9.73 -1.81
N VAL A 29 37.67 10.61 -1.24
CA VAL A 29 36.46 10.23 -0.51
C VAL A 29 35.47 9.52 -1.43
N PHE A 30 35.27 10.02 -2.65
CA PHE A 30 34.40 9.38 -3.63
C PHE A 30 34.88 7.96 -4.01
N ILE A 31 36.16 7.80 -4.37
CA ILE A 31 36.75 6.48 -4.72
C ILE A 31 36.74 5.52 -3.51
N SER A 32 36.84 6.05 -2.29
CA SER A 32 36.80 5.24 -1.07
C SER A 32 35.37 4.93 -0.62
N SER A 33 34.37 5.65 -1.12
CA SER A 33 32.97 5.43 -0.80
C SER A 33 32.43 4.16 -1.47
N ASP A 34 31.56 3.46 -0.76
CA ASP A 34 30.89 2.26 -1.27
C ASP A 34 30.05 2.55 -2.52
N GLU A 35 29.60 3.80 -2.70
CA GLU A 35 28.89 4.26 -3.91
C GLU A 35 29.73 4.13 -5.20
N SER A 36 31.06 4.27 -5.12
CA SER A 36 31.94 4.11 -6.29
C SER A 36 32.21 2.64 -6.67
N LYS A 37 31.82 1.71 -5.80
CA LYS A 37 32.01 0.26 -5.97
C LYS A 37 30.71 -0.45 -6.35
N ILE A 38 29.59 0.27 -6.45
CA ILE A 38 28.32 -0.32 -6.89
C ILE A 38 28.49 -0.78 -8.34
N THR A 39 28.55 -2.09 -8.52
CA THR A 39 28.59 -2.71 -9.84
C THR A 39 27.17 -3.01 -10.32
N ILE A 40 27.01 -3.20 -11.64
CA ILE A 40 25.72 -3.61 -12.24
C ILE A 40 25.21 -4.92 -11.60
N GLU A 41 26.13 -5.75 -11.11
CA GLU A 41 25.81 -7.01 -10.42
C GLU A 41 25.12 -6.77 -9.06
N ASP A 42 25.50 -5.71 -8.33
CA ASP A 42 24.86 -5.33 -7.06
C ASP A 42 23.42 -4.81 -7.27
N TYR A 43 23.17 -4.12 -8.38
CA TYR A 43 21.81 -3.75 -8.80
C TYR A 43 20.98 -4.98 -9.16
N SER A 44 21.55 -5.96 -9.86
CA SER A 44 20.83 -7.20 -10.17
C SER A 44 20.49 -8.00 -8.92
N LYS A 45 21.41 -8.04 -7.94
CA LYS A 45 21.22 -8.75 -6.67
C LYS A 45 20.14 -8.12 -5.80
N SER A 46 20.11 -6.79 -5.71
CA SER A 46 19.04 -6.09 -4.98
C SER A 46 17.68 -6.26 -5.66
N MET A 47 17.62 -6.26 -6.99
CA MET A 47 16.37 -6.51 -7.72
C MET A 47 15.86 -7.94 -7.55
N ASN A 48 16.75 -8.94 -7.53
CA ASN A 48 16.39 -10.33 -7.27
C ASN A 48 15.89 -10.54 -5.84
N LEU A 49 16.53 -9.93 -4.84
CA LEU A 49 16.07 -9.98 -3.45
C LEU A 49 14.65 -9.40 -3.30
N VAL A 50 14.36 -8.29 -3.98
CA VAL A 50 13.00 -7.70 -3.99
C VAL A 50 12.00 -8.62 -4.70
N SER A 51 12.41 -9.34 -5.74
CA SER A 51 11.53 -10.32 -6.42
C SER A 51 11.21 -11.50 -5.51
N GLU A 52 12.22 -12.08 -4.85
CA GLU A 52 12.07 -13.20 -3.93
C GLU A 52 11.22 -12.81 -2.71
N GLU A 53 11.42 -11.62 -2.15
CA GLU A 53 10.58 -11.09 -1.08
C GLU A 53 9.12 -10.93 -1.51
N ARG A 54 8.87 -10.45 -2.73
CA ARG A 54 7.50 -10.31 -3.28
C ARG A 54 6.85 -11.66 -3.52
N GLU A 55 7.56 -12.62 -4.10
CA GLU A 55 7.06 -13.97 -4.34
C GLU A 55 6.73 -14.69 -3.02
N ALA A 56 7.60 -14.56 -2.02
CA ALA A 56 7.35 -15.11 -0.69
C ALA A 56 6.14 -14.44 0.00
N LEU A 57 5.98 -13.12 -0.16
CA LEU A 57 4.83 -12.39 0.38
C LEU A 57 3.52 -12.77 -0.31
N GLU A 58 3.56 -13.00 -1.63
CA GLU A 58 2.42 -13.45 -2.43
C GLU A 58 2.03 -14.90 -2.08
N GLU A 59 3.00 -15.78 -1.84
CA GLU A 59 2.74 -17.14 -1.37
C GLU A 59 2.16 -17.17 0.05
N LEU A 60 2.67 -16.33 0.96
CA LEU A 60 2.09 -16.16 2.29
C LEU A 60 0.66 -15.60 2.23
N PHE A 61 0.42 -14.57 1.42
CA PHE A 61 -0.91 -14.00 1.20
C PHE A 61 -1.88 -15.04 0.61
N ASN A 62 -1.45 -15.80 -0.39
CA ASN A 62 -2.27 -16.82 -1.03
C ASN A 62 -2.55 -18.00 -0.09
N SER A 63 -1.56 -18.44 0.69
CA SER A 63 -1.74 -19.55 1.65
C SER A 63 -2.63 -19.16 2.83
N GLU A 64 -2.51 -17.94 3.37
CA GLU A 64 -3.41 -17.41 4.37
C GLU A 64 -4.83 -17.24 3.80
N ASN A 65 -4.98 -16.68 2.60
CA ASN A 65 -6.28 -16.54 1.96
C ASN A 65 -6.92 -17.88 1.64
N LEU A 66 -6.19 -18.87 1.12
CA LEU A 66 -6.73 -20.20 0.82
C LEU A 66 -7.15 -20.94 2.09
N LYS A 67 -6.36 -20.84 3.16
CA LYS A 67 -6.66 -21.45 4.46
C LYS A 67 -7.82 -20.77 5.18
N ASN A 68 -7.93 -19.44 5.09
CA ASN A 68 -9.05 -18.69 5.65
C ASN A 68 -10.33 -18.87 4.80
N SER A 69 -10.19 -18.90 3.48
CA SER A 69 -11.28 -19.19 2.54
C SER A 69 -11.81 -20.60 2.70
N SER A 70 -10.96 -21.63 2.82
CA SER A 70 -11.47 -23.02 2.94
C SER A 70 -12.28 -23.25 4.21
N ASN A 71 -12.03 -22.48 5.27
CA ASN A 71 -12.75 -22.58 6.54
C ASN A 71 -14.04 -21.73 6.58
N ASN A 72 -14.18 -20.73 5.71
CA ASN A 72 -15.31 -19.80 5.69
C ASN A 72 -16.22 -19.91 4.47
N ILE A 73 -15.82 -20.62 3.41
CA ILE A 73 -16.66 -20.91 2.24
C ILE A 73 -17.56 -22.11 2.57
N ASN A 74 -18.81 -21.81 2.89
CA ASN A 74 -19.84 -22.84 2.99
C ASN A 74 -20.43 -23.11 1.59
N ILE A 75 -20.74 -24.36 1.27
CA ILE A 75 -21.30 -24.76 -0.03
C ILE A 75 -22.71 -25.33 0.20
N ASN A 76 -23.67 -24.98 -0.66
CA ASN A 76 -25.02 -25.55 -0.68
C ASN A 76 -24.98 -27.02 -1.14
N TYR A 77 -26.08 -27.76 -0.92
CA TYR A 77 -26.18 -29.17 -1.33
C TYR A 77 -26.05 -29.39 -2.85
N ASP A 78 -26.38 -28.37 -3.64
CA ASP A 78 -26.27 -28.36 -5.10
C ASP A 78 -24.86 -28.00 -5.63
N GLY A 79 -23.90 -27.77 -4.73
CA GLY A 79 -22.53 -27.40 -5.08
C GLY A 79 -22.30 -25.90 -5.31
N THR A 80 -23.32 -25.05 -5.16
CA THR A 80 -23.15 -23.60 -5.28
C THR A 80 -22.59 -23.00 -3.98
N PRO A 81 -21.70 -22.00 -4.05
CA PRO A 81 -21.19 -21.34 -2.85
C PRO A 81 -22.32 -20.59 -2.12
N ILE A 82 -22.37 -20.74 -0.80
CA ILE A 82 -23.24 -19.93 0.05
C ILE A 82 -22.71 -18.51 0.07
N THR A 83 -23.55 -17.59 -0.37
CA THR A 83 -23.27 -16.17 -0.34
C THR A 83 -23.89 -15.51 0.89
N TRP A 84 -23.26 -14.43 1.31
CA TRP A 84 -23.60 -13.64 2.49
C TRP A 84 -23.71 -12.18 2.08
N VAL A 85 -24.53 -11.44 2.81
CA VAL A 85 -24.66 -9.98 2.67
C VAL A 85 -24.62 -9.33 4.04
N LEU A 86 -24.11 -8.11 4.10
CA LEU A 86 -24.26 -7.24 5.26
C LEU A 86 -25.46 -6.31 4.99
N LYS A 87 -26.50 -6.46 5.81
CA LYS A 87 -27.72 -5.68 5.68
C LYS A 87 -27.72 -4.52 6.65
N VAL A 88 -27.82 -3.30 6.12
CA VAL A 88 -27.79 -2.05 6.89
C VAL A 88 -29.08 -1.27 6.66
N GLU A 89 -29.72 -0.78 7.73
CA GLU A 89 -30.89 0.07 7.61
C GLU A 89 -30.50 1.48 7.13
N LYS A 90 -31.18 1.98 6.10
CA LYS A 90 -30.95 3.34 5.57
C LYS A 90 -31.19 4.41 6.61
N ALA A 91 -32.18 4.22 7.48
CA ALA A 91 -32.51 5.17 8.54
C ALA A 91 -31.37 5.39 9.54
N LEU A 92 -30.42 4.46 9.63
CA LEU A 92 -29.25 4.59 10.51
C LEU A 92 -28.10 5.37 9.86
N LEU A 93 -28.18 5.58 8.55
CA LEU A 93 -27.15 6.22 7.73
C LEU A 93 -27.57 7.66 7.42
N ASP A 94 -26.73 8.61 7.81
CA ASP A 94 -26.97 10.04 7.57
C ASP A 94 -26.56 10.48 6.14
N THR A 95 -26.54 9.56 5.17
CA THR A 95 -26.11 9.80 3.79
C THR A 95 -27.03 9.12 2.77
N SER A 96 -27.11 9.69 1.57
CA SER A 96 -27.83 9.08 0.44
C SER A 96 -27.10 7.85 -0.11
N TYR A 97 -27.85 6.90 -0.69
CA TYR A 97 -27.31 5.69 -1.30
C TYR A 97 -26.25 5.99 -2.36
N ASP A 98 -26.51 6.90 -3.32
CA ASP A 98 -25.56 7.21 -4.41
C ASP A 98 -24.16 7.60 -3.91
N VAL A 99 -24.12 8.39 -2.83
CA VAL A 99 -22.86 8.84 -2.21
C VAL A 99 -22.18 7.68 -1.47
N LEU A 100 -22.97 6.85 -0.79
CA LEU A 100 -22.45 5.68 -0.07
C LEU A 100 -21.94 4.60 -1.04
N GLU A 101 -22.62 4.37 -2.15
CA GLU A 101 -22.24 3.40 -3.18
C GLU A 101 -20.88 3.76 -3.77
N ASP A 102 -20.69 5.01 -4.19
CA ASP A 102 -19.41 5.50 -4.71
C ASP A 102 -18.27 5.32 -3.69
N GLU A 103 -18.55 5.54 -2.41
CA GLU A 103 -17.59 5.41 -1.33
C GLU A 103 -17.25 3.95 -1.00
N LEU A 104 -18.27 3.09 -0.93
CA LEU A 104 -18.10 1.66 -0.76
C LEU A 104 -17.28 1.08 -1.93
N LEU A 105 -17.59 1.47 -3.17
CA LEU A 105 -16.86 1.04 -4.37
C LEU A 105 -15.39 1.47 -4.33
N ARG A 106 -15.09 2.69 -3.87
CA ARG A 106 -13.69 3.15 -3.67
C ARG A 106 -12.93 2.31 -2.64
N ASN A 107 -13.63 1.74 -1.66
CA ASN A 107 -13.08 0.82 -0.67
C ASN A 107 -13.23 -0.66 -1.10
N SER A 108 -13.51 -0.92 -2.38
CA SER A 108 -13.67 -2.26 -2.96
C SER A 108 -14.87 -3.06 -2.43
N PHE A 109 -15.88 -2.37 -1.90
CA PHE A 109 -17.15 -2.96 -1.50
C PHE A 109 -18.24 -2.69 -2.55
N ILE A 110 -18.88 -3.76 -3.02
CA ILE A 110 -20.10 -3.69 -3.84
C ILE A 110 -21.30 -3.57 -2.91
N SER A 111 -22.24 -2.70 -3.26
CA SER A 111 -23.51 -2.54 -2.56
C SER A 111 -24.68 -2.52 -3.53
N LEU A 112 -25.87 -2.80 -3.00
CA LEU A 112 -27.14 -2.66 -3.71
C LEU A 112 -28.22 -2.13 -2.78
N GLU A 113 -29.14 -1.39 -3.36
CA GLU A 113 -30.27 -0.80 -2.66
C GLU A 113 -31.47 -1.76 -2.65
N ASP A 114 -32.03 -2.05 -1.48
CA ASP A 114 -33.22 -2.92 -1.33
C ASP A 114 -34.23 -2.32 -0.33
N GLY A 115 -35.21 -1.58 -0.86
CA GLY A 115 -36.29 -1.00 -0.07
C GLY A 115 -35.78 -0.03 1.00
N ASP A 116 -35.91 -0.38 2.28
CA ASP A 116 -35.41 0.41 3.41
C ASP A 116 -33.98 0.04 3.84
N PHE A 117 -33.34 -0.89 3.12
CA PHE A 117 -32.04 -1.45 3.44
C PHE A 117 -31.02 -1.21 2.33
N ILE A 118 -29.75 -1.23 2.73
CA ILE A 118 -28.59 -1.30 1.85
C ILE A 118 -27.91 -2.62 2.13
N LEU A 119 -27.69 -3.38 1.07
CA LEU A 119 -27.08 -4.69 1.13
C LEU A 119 -25.67 -4.57 0.57
N ILE A 120 -24.67 -4.94 1.36
CA ILE A 120 -23.27 -4.95 0.95
C ILE A 120 -22.86 -6.39 0.64
N GLY A 121 -22.22 -6.59 -0.50
CA GLY A 121 -22.02 -7.90 -1.13
C GLY A 121 -22.92 -8.08 -2.36
N PRO A 122 -23.27 -9.33 -2.72
CA PRO A 122 -23.03 -10.58 -2.01
C PRO A 122 -21.57 -11.09 -2.10
N TYR A 123 -21.05 -11.64 -1.01
CA TYR A 123 -19.73 -12.28 -0.97
C TYR A 123 -19.81 -13.73 -0.52
N ILE A 124 -18.89 -14.55 -1.01
CA ILE A 124 -18.76 -15.96 -0.59
C ILE A 124 -18.05 -16.05 0.77
N ASP A 125 -17.05 -15.19 1.01
CA ASP A 125 -16.34 -15.13 2.28
C ASP A 125 -16.97 -14.09 3.21
N ARG A 126 -17.28 -14.52 4.44
CA ARG A 126 -17.79 -13.65 5.51
C ARG A 126 -16.76 -12.64 6.01
N SER A 127 -15.46 -12.91 5.86
CA SER A 127 -14.40 -12.00 6.32
C SER A 127 -14.49 -10.62 5.64
N GLN A 128 -14.83 -10.59 4.34
CA GLN A 128 -15.03 -9.36 3.57
C GLN A 128 -16.19 -8.52 4.11
N LEU A 129 -17.25 -9.18 4.60
CA LEU A 129 -18.38 -8.48 5.22
C LEU A 129 -18.05 -7.95 6.62
N GLN A 130 -17.16 -8.65 7.35
CA GLN A 130 -16.67 -8.16 8.62
C GLN A 130 -15.85 -6.88 8.44
N LEU A 131 -14.98 -6.83 7.42
CA LEU A 131 -14.24 -5.61 7.05
C LEU A 131 -15.16 -4.45 6.68
N ALA A 132 -16.21 -4.73 5.89
CA ALA A 132 -17.21 -3.72 5.54
C ALA A 132 -17.99 -3.23 6.78
N GLN A 133 -18.33 -4.13 7.70
CA GLN A 133 -19.01 -3.80 8.95
C GLN A 133 -18.11 -2.93 9.85
N ASP A 134 -16.85 -3.31 10.02
CA ASP A 134 -15.88 -2.54 10.83
C ASP A 134 -15.69 -1.13 10.27
N TYR A 135 -15.57 -1.02 8.95
CA TYR A 135 -15.48 0.27 8.26
C TYR A 135 -16.70 1.18 8.50
N LEU A 136 -17.91 0.63 8.39
CA LEU A 136 -19.14 1.38 8.66
C LEU A 136 -19.26 1.75 10.14
N ASN A 137 -18.91 0.83 11.04
CA ASN A 137 -18.96 1.05 12.48
C ASN A 137 -18.02 2.16 12.93
N GLU A 138 -16.79 2.18 12.39
CA GLU A 138 -15.82 3.24 12.64
C GLU A 138 -16.33 4.61 12.14
N LYS A 139 -16.92 4.64 10.95
CA LYS A 139 -17.39 5.87 10.33
C LYS A 139 -18.60 6.49 11.03
N TYR A 140 -19.60 5.68 11.34
CA TYR A 140 -20.88 6.16 11.89
C TYR A 140 -20.96 6.06 13.41
N GLY A 141 -19.97 5.44 14.06
CA GLY A 141 -19.88 5.31 15.51
C GLY A 141 -21.03 4.48 16.12
N LYS A 142 -21.62 3.57 15.36
CA LYS A 142 -22.76 2.72 15.72
C LYS A 142 -22.45 1.29 15.31
N ASP A 143 -23.04 0.31 15.99
CA ASP A 143 -23.02 -1.08 15.52
C ASP A 143 -24.04 -1.21 14.38
N LEU A 144 -23.54 -1.19 13.15
CA LEU A 144 -24.33 -1.14 11.93
C LEU A 144 -24.35 -2.49 11.23
N GLY A 145 -25.59 -2.92 11.01
CA GLY A 145 -25.93 -4.00 10.11
C GLY A 145 -25.76 -5.39 10.67
N VAL A 146 -26.39 -6.35 9.98
CA VAL A 146 -26.38 -7.76 10.33
C VAL A 146 -25.88 -8.56 9.13
N ILE A 147 -24.89 -9.41 9.34
CA ILE A 147 -24.41 -10.35 8.31
C ILE A 147 -25.39 -11.52 8.23
N GLU A 148 -26.11 -11.61 7.12
CA GLU A 148 -27.09 -12.66 6.87
C GLU A 148 -26.77 -13.46 5.62
N LYS A 149 -27.30 -14.70 5.57
CA LYS A 149 -27.15 -15.56 4.38
C LYS A 149 -27.99 -14.96 3.27
N TRP A 150 -27.40 -14.74 2.11
CA TRP A 150 -28.12 -14.31 0.94
C TRP A 150 -29.01 -15.45 0.44
N GLN A 151 -30.32 -15.21 0.41
CA GLN A 151 -31.30 -16.13 -0.14
C GLN A 151 -32.01 -15.42 -1.29
N ILE A 152 -31.88 -15.97 -2.50
CA ILE A 152 -32.62 -15.55 -3.70
C ILE A 152 -33.89 -16.38 -3.78
#